data_AF-A0A3D0YM26-F1
#
_entry.id   AF-A0A3D0YM26-F1
#
_cell.length_a   1.000
_cell.length_b   1.000
_cell.length_c   1.000
_cell.angle_alpha   90.00
_cell.angle_beta   90.00
_cell.angle_gamma   90.00
#
_symmetry.space_group_name_H-M   'P 1'
#
loop_
_entity.id
_entity.type
_entity.pdbx_description
1 polymer ?
#
loop_
_entity_poly.entity_id
_entity_poly.type
_entity_poly.pdbx_seq_one_letter_code
_entity_poly.pdbx_strand_id
1 'polypeptide(L)'
;MPDSLWMKLRKVPWDEYATSPSSKKNLPRLLESLASRKEARAMRASHEVWTALCSGDVYSAAEPAFPFLIEILGISEPSVQGEILDIFLKFTEVPEGDSAQSWQRNLHDLLRNEQRFVAKLSHSRDEIVADRARKLLEALT
;
A
#
# COMPACT_ATOMS: atom_id res chain seq x y z
N MET A 1 23.81 3.73 -9.26
CA MET A 1 22.81 2.65 -9.42
C MET A 1 21.60 3.03 -8.57
N PRO A 2 20.37 2.83 -9.05
CA PRO A 2 19.20 3.01 -8.20
C PRO A 2 19.28 2.05 -7.00
N ASP A 3 18.96 2.54 -5.81
CA ASP A 3 18.93 1.70 -4.61
C ASP A 3 17.85 0.62 -4.77
N SER A 4 18.25 -0.63 -4.55
CA SER A 4 17.30 -1.76 -4.49
C SER A 4 16.29 -1.61 -3.35
N LEU A 5 15.10 -2.21 -3.47
CA LEU A 5 13.99 -2.13 -2.50
C LEU A 5 14.44 -2.28 -1.03
N TRP A 6 15.21 -3.33 -0.71
CA TRP A 6 15.71 -3.61 0.65
C TRP A 6 16.66 -2.54 1.20
N MET A 7 17.38 -1.81 0.33
CA MET A 7 18.21 -0.68 0.76
C MET A 7 17.36 0.52 1.14
N LYS A 8 16.30 0.79 0.37
CA LYS A 8 15.36 1.87 0.66
C LYS A 8 14.54 1.59 1.92
N LEU A 9 14.07 0.35 2.11
CA LEU A 9 13.33 -0.07 3.30
C LEU A 9 14.13 0.12 4.60
N ARG A 10 15.45 -0.10 4.59
CA ARG A 10 16.30 0.08 5.78
C ARG A 10 16.56 1.53 6.17
N LYS A 11 16.25 2.49 5.29
CA LYS A 11 16.45 3.92 5.55
C LYS A 11 15.26 4.56 6.26
N VAL A 12 14.12 3.88 6.31
CA VAL A 12 12.91 4.38 6.98
C VAL A 12 13.02 4.09 8.48
N PRO A 13 12.79 5.09 9.36
CA PRO A 13 12.76 4.90 10.81
C PRO A 13 11.42 4.27 11.25
N TRP A 14 11.23 2.98 10.97
CA TRP A 14 9.95 2.29 11.16
C TRP A 14 9.40 2.32 12.59
N ASP A 15 10.27 2.49 13.58
CA ASP A 15 9.93 2.61 15.00
C ASP A 15 9.23 3.93 15.36
N GLU A 16 9.31 4.94 14.51
CA GLU A 16 8.57 6.21 14.67
C GLU A 16 7.10 6.10 14.20
N TYR A 17 6.74 4.99 13.55
CA TYR A 17 5.41 4.79 12.96
C TYR A 17 4.66 3.65 13.65
N ALA A 18 3.37 3.88 13.89
CA ALA A 18 2.50 2.86 14.45
C ALA A 18 2.13 1.83 13.39
N THR A 19 2.07 0.56 13.80
CA THR A 19 1.43 -0.54 13.07
C THR A 19 0.30 -1.09 13.92
N SER A 20 -0.59 -1.88 13.31
CA SER A 20 -1.64 -2.56 14.08
C SER A 20 -1.05 -3.40 15.22
N PRO A 21 -1.64 -3.37 16.44
CA PRO A 21 -1.25 -4.26 17.53
C PRO A 21 -1.50 -5.74 17.21
N SER A 22 -2.36 -6.02 16.22
CA SER A 22 -2.60 -7.38 15.69
C SER A 22 -1.42 -7.90 14.87
N SER A 23 -0.53 -7.02 14.40
CA SER A 23 0.67 -7.42 13.67
C SER A 23 1.83 -7.69 14.63
N LYS A 24 2.38 -8.90 14.53
CA LYS A 24 3.62 -9.29 15.22
C LYS A 24 4.83 -9.29 14.28
N LYS A 25 4.64 -8.85 13.05
CA LYS A 25 5.60 -9.03 11.96
C LYS A 25 6.31 -7.71 11.66
N ASN A 26 7.58 -7.84 11.32
CA ASN A 26 8.42 -6.73 10.90
C ASN A 26 7.97 -6.26 9.50
N LEU A 27 7.35 -5.08 9.42
CA LEU A 27 6.81 -4.49 8.20
C LEU A 27 7.82 -4.42 7.03
N PRO A 28 9.08 -4.02 7.22
CA PRO A 28 10.11 -4.12 6.16
C PRO A 28 10.21 -5.52 5.54
N ARG A 29 10.27 -6.57 6.37
CA ARG A 29 10.36 -7.96 5.88
C ARG A 29 9.08 -8.41 5.19
N LEU A 30 7.93 -7.87 5.60
CA LEU A 30 6.66 -8.12 4.93
C LEU A 30 6.65 -7.49 3.54
N LEU A 31 7.08 -6.23 3.39
CA LEU A 31 7.17 -5.55 2.10
C LEU A 31 8.18 -6.24 1.15
N GLU A 32 9.32 -6.72 1.67
CA GLU A 32 10.24 -7.57 0.89
C GLU A 32 9.60 -8.88 0.43
N SER A 33 8.77 -9.48 1.29
CA SER A 33 8.09 -10.74 0.96
C SER A 33 6.91 -10.52 0.00
N LEU A 34 6.27 -9.35 0.04
CA LEU A 34 5.25 -8.92 -0.89
C LEU A 34 5.83 -8.73 -2.30
N ALA A 35 7.05 -8.18 -2.39
CA ALA A 35 7.81 -8.02 -3.64
C ALA A 35 8.35 -9.34 -4.24
N SER A 36 8.03 -10.49 -3.65
CA SER A 36 8.51 -11.81 -4.09
C SER A 36 7.90 -12.20 -5.44
N ARG A 37 8.74 -12.67 -6.36
CA ARG A 37 8.28 -13.32 -7.63
C ARG A 37 7.52 -14.63 -7.42
N LYS A 38 7.59 -15.23 -6.23
CA LYS A 38 6.77 -16.39 -5.87
C LYS A 38 5.41 -15.91 -5.40
N GLU A 39 4.39 -16.03 -6.24
CA GLU A 39 3.02 -15.55 -5.99
C GLU A 39 2.48 -16.01 -4.63
N ALA A 40 2.56 -17.31 -4.31
CA ALA A 40 2.08 -17.84 -3.03
C ALA A 40 2.76 -17.24 -1.79
N ARG A 41 3.98 -16.66 -1.94
CA ARG A 41 4.65 -15.90 -0.88
C ARG A 41 4.16 -14.46 -0.85
N ALA A 42 4.03 -13.82 -2.01
CA ALA A 42 3.52 -12.46 -2.12
C ALA A 42 2.07 -12.34 -1.61
N MET A 43 1.19 -13.28 -1.97
CA MET A 43 -0.20 -13.33 -1.49
C MET A 43 -0.30 -13.55 0.03
N ARG A 44 0.58 -14.38 0.62
CA ARG A 44 0.63 -14.50 2.09
C ARG A 44 1.11 -13.20 2.74
N ALA A 45 2.08 -12.53 2.11
CA ALA A 45 2.59 -11.27 2.61
C ALA A 45 1.57 -10.13 2.45
N SER A 46 0.73 -10.11 1.41
CA SER A 46 -0.27 -9.05 1.22
C SER A 46 -1.28 -9.02 2.36
N HIS A 47 -1.73 -10.19 2.82
CA HIS A 47 -2.60 -10.29 3.99
C HIS A 47 -1.92 -9.78 5.26
N GLU A 48 -0.67 -10.16 5.50
CA GLU A 48 0.09 -9.71 6.67
C GLU A 48 0.39 -8.19 6.62
N VAL A 49 0.63 -7.64 5.42
CA VAL A 49 0.77 -6.19 5.21
C VAL A 49 -0.55 -5.48 5.48
N TRP A 50 -1.67 -5.99 4.98
CA TRP A 50 -3.00 -5.50 5.33
C TRP A 50 -3.20 -5.51 6.84
N THR A 51 -2.88 -6.62 7.52
CA THR A 51 -3.00 -6.68 8.97
C THR A 51 -2.16 -5.61 9.66
N ALA A 52 -0.91 -5.42 9.23
CA ALA A 52 0.00 -4.44 9.80
C ALA A 52 -0.44 -2.99 9.60
N LEU A 53 -1.01 -2.67 8.43
CA LEU A 53 -1.34 -1.30 8.04
C LEU A 53 -2.79 -0.91 8.29
N CYS A 54 -3.72 -1.88 8.30
CA CYS A 54 -5.15 -1.65 8.13
C CYS A 54 -6.08 -2.43 9.08
N SER A 55 -5.57 -3.30 9.97
CA SER A 55 -6.45 -4.12 10.82
C SER A 55 -7.13 -3.29 11.91
N GLY A 56 -8.45 -3.11 11.78
CA GLY A 56 -9.30 -2.31 12.66
C GLY A 56 -9.36 -0.85 12.23
N ASP A 57 -8.20 -0.24 12.00
CA ASP A 57 -8.03 1.13 11.49
C ASP A 57 -6.77 1.20 10.60
N VAL A 58 -6.53 2.34 9.95
CA VAL A 58 -5.27 2.62 9.24
C VAL A 58 -4.25 3.22 10.21
N TYR A 59 -3.02 2.72 10.16
CA TYR A 59 -1.95 3.15 11.06
C TYR A 59 -0.91 4.02 10.34
N SER A 60 -0.16 4.83 11.09
CA SER A 60 0.76 5.81 10.51
C SER A 60 1.89 5.21 9.67
N ALA A 61 2.22 3.93 9.85
CA ALA A 61 3.16 3.21 8.97
C ALA A 61 2.67 3.08 7.53
N ALA A 62 1.40 3.35 7.23
CA ALA A 62 0.86 3.40 5.87
C ALA A 62 1.56 4.47 5.01
N GLU A 63 1.85 5.66 5.58
CA GLU A 63 2.52 6.76 4.89
C GLU A 63 3.90 6.34 4.33
N PRO A 64 4.86 5.88 5.15
CA PRO A 64 6.16 5.45 4.63
C PRO A 64 6.09 4.13 3.84
N ALA A 65 5.07 3.29 4.04
CA ALA A 65 4.90 2.06 3.25
C ALA A 65 4.43 2.34 1.82
N PHE A 66 3.65 3.40 1.62
CA PHE A 66 3.02 3.75 0.35
C PHE A 66 3.95 3.73 -0.88
N PRO A 67 5.11 4.41 -0.91
CA PRO A 67 5.98 4.40 -2.09
C PRO A 67 6.50 3.00 -2.44
N PHE A 68 6.68 2.12 -1.44
CA PHE A 68 7.06 0.73 -1.67
C PHE A 68 5.89 -0.07 -2.23
N LEU A 69 4.67 0.15 -1.73
CA LEU A 69 3.47 -0.51 -2.26
C LEU A 69 3.23 -0.14 -3.73
N ILE A 70 3.49 1.10 -4.14
CA ILE A 70 3.43 1.51 -5.55
C ILE A 70 4.48 0.80 -6.41
N GLU A 71 5.73 0.75 -5.96
CA GLU A 71 6.79 0.02 -6.66
C GLU A 71 6.45 -1.47 -6.80
N ILE A 72 5.94 -2.08 -5.74
CA ILE A 72 5.58 -3.49 -5.72
C ILE A 72 4.36 -3.76 -6.61
N LEU A 73 3.33 -2.91 -6.56
CA LEU A 73 2.17 -2.96 -7.45
C LEU A 73 2.58 -3.00 -8.93
N GLY A 74 3.56 -2.17 -9.32
CA GLY A 74 4.07 -2.11 -10.70
C GLY A 74 4.78 -3.38 -11.20
N ILE A 75 5.25 -4.25 -10.31
CA ILE A 75 6.00 -5.47 -10.67
C ILE A 75 5.28 -6.78 -10.33
N SER A 76 4.09 -6.70 -9.74
CA SER A 76 3.39 -7.85 -9.17
C SER A 76 2.43 -8.50 -10.18
N GLU A 77 2.15 -9.78 -9.98
CA GLU A 77 1.09 -10.50 -10.69
C GLU A 77 -0.30 -9.92 -10.33
N PRO A 78 -1.30 -9.99 -11.24
CA PRO A 78 -2.60 -9.34 -11.04
C PRO A 78 -3.30 -9.65 -9.72
N SER A 79 -3.18 -10.88 -9.22
CA SER A 79 -3.71 -11.29 -7.91
C SER A 79 -3.17 -10.43 -6.76
N VAL A 80 -1.86 -10.23 -6.73
CA VAL A 80 -1.17 -9.41 -5.72
C VAL A 80 -1.43 -7.92 -5.95
N GLN A 81 -1.52 -7.48 -7.22
CA GLN A 81 -1.89 -6.10 -7.55
C GLN A 81 -3.26 -5.75 -6.98
N GLY A 82 -4.23 -6.65 -7.12
CA GLY A 82 -5.54 -6.50 -6.52
C GLY A 82 -5.43 -6.28 -5.01
N GLU A 83 -4.67 -7.08 -4.29
CA GLU A 83 -4.57 -6.97 -2.83
C GLU A 83 -3.94 -5.63 -2.39
N ILE A 84 -2.98 -5.12 -3.16
CA ILE A 84 -2.39 -3.80 -2.89
C ILE A 84 -3.40 -2.68 -3.17
N LEU A 85 -4.21 -2.79 -4.22
CA LEU A 85 -5.27 -1.82 -4.50
C LEU A 85 -6.33 -1.79 -3.40
N ASP A 86 -6.67 -2.94 -2.81
CA ASP A 86 -7.55 -2.98 -1.64
C ASP A 86 -6.92 -2.25 -0.45
N ILE A 87 -5.61 -2.44 -0.20
CA ILE A 87 -4.90 -1.69 0.86
C ILE A 87 -5.05 -0.18 0.62
N PHE A 88 -4.88 0.28 -0.62
CA PHE A 88 -5.06 1.70 -0.97
C PHE A 88 -6.50 2.19 -0.81
N LEU A 89 -7.50 1.37 -1.15
CA LEU A 89 -8.90 1.68 -0.85
C LEU A 89 -9.12 1.88 0.65
N LYS A 90 -8.49 1.07 1.50
CA LYS A 90 -8.60 1.27 2.95
C LYS A 90 -7.91 2.56 3.39
N PHE A 91 -6.84 2.98 2.74
CA PHE A 91 -6.17 4.25 3.03
C PHE A 91 -7.05 5.47 2.73
N THR A 92 -8.00 5.40 1.78
CA THR A 92 -8.91 6.53 1.52
C THR A 92 -9.88 6.78 2.67
N GLU A 93 -10.02 5.84 3.62
CA GLU A 93 -10.92 5.97 4.77
C GLU A 93 -10.31 6.79 5.92
N VAL A 94 -9.03 7.20 5.84
CA VAL A 94 -8.42 7.99 6.91
C VAL A 94 -9.02 9.40 6.97
N PRO A 95 -9.16 9.99 8.17
CA PRO A 95 -9.69 11.34 8.33
C PRO A 95 -9.01 12.39 7.43
N GLU A 96 -9.81 13.29 6.86
CA GLU A 96 -9.36 14.47 6.12
C GLU A 96 -9.61 15.78 6.89
N GLY A 97 -8.98 16.86 6.44
CA GLY A 97 -9.21 18.22 6.95
C GLY A 97 -8.29 18.67 8.08
N ASP A 98 -8.70 19.73 8.77
CA ASP A 98 -7.88 20.43 9.77
C ASP A 98 -7.61 19.59 11.03
N SER A 99 -8.54 18.68 11.38
CA SER A 99 -8.39 17.77 12.51
C SER A 99 -7.55 16.53 12.21
N ALA A 100 -7.22 16.28 10.94
CA ALA A 100 -6.41 15.13 10.54
C ALA A 100 -4.96 15.28 11.05
N GLN A 101 -4.30 14.15 11.29
CA GLN A 101 -2.88 14.13 11.58
C GLN A 101 -2.07 14.41 10.31
N SER A 102 -0.81 14.85 10.46
CA SER A 102 0.05 15.15 9.30
C SER A 102 0.21 13.96 8.36
N TRP A 103 0.44 12.76 8.90
CA TRP A 103 0.62 11.55 8.10
C TRP A 103 -0.64 11.17 7.30
N GLN A 104 -1.84 11.47 7.83
CA GLN A 104 -3.11 11.19 7.15
C GLN A 104 -3.28 12.11 5.93
N ARG A 105 -3.01 13.41 6.10
CA ARG A 105 -2.99 14.36 4.98
C ARG A 105 -1.96 13.99 3.92
N ASN A 106 -0.74 13.64 4.36
CA ASN A 106 0.32 13.21 3.46
C ASN A 106 -0.06 11.93 2.71
N LEU A 107 -0.73 10.97 3.37
CA LEU A 107 -1.19 9.74 2.73
C LEU A 107 -2.24 10.02 1.64
N HIS A 108 -3.17 10.94 1.88
CA HIS A 108 -4.12 11.41 0.87
C HIS A 108 -3.43 12.09 -0.32
N ASP A 109 -2.44 12.95 -0.06
CA ASP A 109 -1.66 13.60 -1.12
C ASP A 109 -0.89 12.57 -1.95
N LEU A 110 -0.29 11.56 -1.31
CA LEU A 110 0.38 10.45 -1.98
C LEU A 110 -0.57 9.66 -2.89
N LEU A 111 -1.78 9.32 -2.40
CA LEU A 111 -2.81 8.66 -3.20
C LEU A 111 -3.23 9.50 -4.41
N ARG A 112 -3.50 10.79 -4.20
CA ARG A 112 -3.89 11.73 -5.27
C ARG A 112 -2.80 11.89 -6.33
N ASN A 113 -1.53 11.89 -5.92
CA ASN A 113 -0.41 11.97 -6.85
C ASN A 113 -0.31 10.76 -7.80
N GLU A 114 -0.84 9.60 -7.38
CA GLU A 114 -0.81 8.37 -8.17
C GLU A 114 -2.08 8.14 -9.02
N GLN A 115 -3.02 9.09 -9.06
CA GLN A 115 -4.26 8.98 -9.85
C GLN A 115 -4.02 8.56 -11.31
N ARG A 116 -2.98 9.10 -11.97
CA ARG A 116 -2.65 8.73 -13.35
C ARG A 116 -2.21 7.28 -13.50
N PHE A 117 -1.52 6.74 -12.51
CA PHE A 117 -1.09 5.35 -12.52
C PHE A 117 -2.30 4.44 -12.27
N VAL A 118 -3.13 4.76 -11.28
CA VAL A 118 -4.38 4.03 -10.99
C VAL A 118 -5.35 4.07 -12.18
N ALA A 119 -5.47 5.20 -12.88
CA ALA A 119 -6.27 5.34 -14.11
C ALA A 119 -5.79 4.44 -15.25
N LYS A 120 -4.52 4.06 -15.30
CA LYS A 120 -4.06 3.04 -16.26
C LYS A 120 -4.50 1.65 -15.82
N LEU A 121 -4.43 1.34 -14.53
CA LEU A 121 -4.84 0.05 -13.97
C LEU A 121 -6.35 -0.18 -14.11
N SER A 122 -7.18 0.85 -14.10
CA SER A 122 -8.64 0.74 -14.33
C SER A 122 -9.01 0.21 -15.73
N HIS A 123 -8.05 0.19 -16.66
CA HIS A 123 -8.17 -0.36 -18.00
C HIS A 123 -7.40 -1.70 -18.16
N SER A 124 -7.00 -2.32 -17.05
CA SER A 124 -6.36 -3.65 -17.06
C SER A 124 -7.26 -4.69 -17.73
N ARG A 125 -6.64 -5.69 -18.36
CA ARG A 125 -7.35 -6.88 -18.86
C ARG A 125 -7.80 -7.81 -17.73
N ASP A 126 -7.14 -7.70 -16.58
CA ASP A 126 -7.56 -8.40 -15.37
C ASP A 126 -8.73 -7.64 -14.73
N GLU A 127 -9.88 -8.29 -14.63
CA GLU A 127 -11.11 -7.67 -14.16
C GLU A 127 -11.04 -7.24 -12.69
N ILE A 128 -10.31 -7.98 -11.85
CA ILE A 128 -10.16 -7.66 -10.42
C ILE A 128 -9.34 -6.39 -10.27
N VAL A 129 -8.21 -6.31 -10.97
CA VAL A 129 -7.36 -5.11 -10.96
C VAL A 129 -8.12 -3.91 -11.51
N ALA A 130 -8.82 -4.08 -12.63
CA ALA A 130 -9.58 -3.01 -13.25
C ALA A 130 -10.72 -2.50 -12.34
N ASP A 131 -11.45 -3.41 -11.68
CA ASP A 131 -12.53 -3.06 -10.77
C ASP A 131 -12.04 -2.32 -9.53
N ARG A 132 -11.01 -2.85 -8.85
CA ARG A 132 -10.44 -2.22 -7.64
C ARG A 132 -9.82 -0.86 -7.96
N ALA A 133 -9.16 -0.72 -9.10
CA ALA A 133 -8.61 0.57 -9.53
C ALA A 133 -9.71 1.60 -9.85
N ARG A 134 -10.84 1.20 -10.44
CA ARG A 134 -12.00 2.11 -10.63
C ARG A 134 -12.56 2.60 -9.31
N LYS A 135 -12.81 1.70 -8.36
CA LYS A 135 -13.27 2.05 -7.00
C LYS A 135 -12.31 3.02 -6.32
N LEU A 136 -11.00 2.81 -6.48
CA LEU A 136 -10.01 3.70 -5.91
C LEU A 136 -10.07 5.10 -6.53
N LEU A 137 -10.26 5.23 -7.84
CA LEU A 137 -10.43 6.53 -8.48
C LEU A 137 -11.70 7.25 -8.03
N GLU A 138 -12.81 6.52 -7.89
CA GLU A 138 -14.06 7.05 -7.37
C GLU A 138 -13.90 7.59 -5.94
N ALA A 139 -13.15 6.88 -5.09
CA ALA A 139 -12.85 7.32 -3.72
C ALA A 139 -11.90 8.52 -3.63
N LEU A 140 -11.15 8.82 -4.70
CA LEU A 140 -10.21 9.95 -4.76
C LEU A 140 -10.80 11.21 -5.41
N THR A 141 -12.08 11.17 -5.79
CA THR A 141 -12.82 12.27 -6.44
C THR A 141 -13.58 13.08 -5.41
#